data_AF-A0A9D6IN76-F1
#
_entry.id   AF-A0A9D6IN76-F1
#
_cell.length_a   1.000
_cell.length_b   1.000
_cell.length_c   1.000
_cell.angle_alpha   90.00
_cell.angle_beta   90.00
_cell.angle_gamma   90.00
#
_symmetry.space_group_name_H-M   'P 1'
#
loop_
_entity.id
_entity.type
_entity.pdbx_description
1 polymer ?
#
loop_
_entity_poly.entity_id
_entity_poly.type
_entity_poly.pdbx_seq_one_letter_code
_entity_poly.pdbx_strand_id
1 'polypeptide(L)'
;MPRRRRRLAWQSRSRCCAARIHCQPQGNLLGHSYGAQLAAQLTAMHPELIDRLVLSSPGILQPSLWEGGRWINESKYPCPDSLKFVDAHGPQMDGLSFWTMRGMAAMALSTAFNLKLMSDQEGDGLLNTLASRFTRGMVCDPAHVLPEEGGAGWYAHGWSNYYGDLYDPRPLMRNCQTRVLVLQGQCDYIPYAATYEYADLFLNSRYVFIEGAGHIIWWDKPELFLQQISGFLGETEQP
;
A
#
# COMPACT_ATOMS: atom_id res chain seq x y z
N MET A 1 16.67 17.07 -57.47
CA MET A 1 16.60 16.68 -56.05
C MET A 1 15.16 16.58 -55.59
N PRO A 2 14.68 15.39 -55.20
CA PRO A 2 13.56 15.27 -54.26
C PRO A 2 13.84 14.29 -53.10
N ARG A 3 13.22 14.58 -51.95
CA ARG A 3 13.41 13.98 -50.62
C ARG A 3 12.99 12.50 -50.54
N ARG A 4 13.83 11.65 -49.95
CA ARG A 4 13.50 10.28 -49.50
C ARG A 4 12.67 10.33 -48.21
N ARG A 5 11.48 9.73 -48.19
CA ARG A 5 10.80 9.28 -46.96
C ARG A 5 11.09 7.78 -46.77
N ARG A 6 11.80 7.40 -45.73
CA ARG A 6 11.94 6.00 -45.29
C ARG A 6 10.69 5.62 -44.49
N ARG A 7 9.95 4.60 -44.92
CA ARG A 7 8.96 3.90 -44.10
C ARG A 7 9.71 2.89 -43.22
N LEU A 8 9.60 3.01 -41.90
CA LEU A 8 9.98 1.93 -40.99
C LEU A 8 8.86 0.89 -40.99
N ALA A 9 9.21 -0.34 -41.35
CA ALA A 9 8.35 -1.51 -41.24
C ALA A 9 8.37 -2.00 -39.78
N TRP A 10 7.20 -1.98 -39.13
CA TRP A 10 6.96 -2.73 -37.89
C TRP A 10 6.64 -4.16 -38.28
N GLN A 11 7.53 -5.10 -37.96
CA GLN A 11 7.23 -6.54 -38.08
C GLN A 11 6.36 -6.95 -36.91
N SER A 12 5.06 -7.12 -37.18
CA SER A 12 4.12 -7.79 -36.30
C SER A 12 4.43 -9.28 -36.22
N ARG A 13 4.74 -9.81 -35.04
CA ARG A 13 4.54 -11.24 -34.76
C ARG A 13 3.19 -11.42 -34.10
N SER A 14 2.20 -11.55 -34.97
CA SER A 14 0.83 -11.92 -34.64
C SER A 14 0.77 -13.39 -34.23
N ARG A 15 0.33 -13.66 -33.00
CA ARG A 15 -0.40 -14.89 -32.65
C ARG A 15 -1.61 -14.51 -31.79
N CYS A 16 -2.61 -13.94 -32.43
CA CYS A 16 -3.97 -13.88 -31.91
C CYS A 16 -4.93 -13.99 -33.11
N CYS A 17 -5.40 -15.20 -33.38
CA CYS A 17 -6.59 -15.40 -34.21
C CYS A 17 -7.62 -16.15 -33.36
N ALA A 18 -8.84 -15.61 -33.38
CA ALA A 18 -10.11 -16.20 -32.93
C ALA A 18 -10.48 -16.13 -31.43
N ALA A 19 -10.66 -14.92 -30.91
CA ALA A 19 -11.83 -14.49 -30.12
C ALA A 19 -11.65 -13.01 -29.77
N ARG A 20 -12.65 -12.15 -30.06
CA ARG A 20 -12.65 -10.73 -29.62
C ARG A 20 -12.93 -10.64 -28.12
N ILE A 21 -12.04 -11.17 -27.30
CA ILE A 21 -11.89 -10.75 -25.91
C ILE A 21 -10.99 -9.51 -26.00
N HIS A 22 -11.43 -8.37 -25.48
CA HIS A 22 -10.55 -7.22 -25.30
C HIS A 22 -9.35 -7.70 -24.47
N CYS A 23 -8.18 -7.88 -25.08
CA CYS A 23 -6.92 -7.93 -24.36
C CYS A 23 -6.71 -6.54 -23.75
N GLN A 24 -7.29 -6.30 -22.58
CA GLN A 24 -6.86 -5.19 -21.75
C GLN A 24 -5.38 -5.45 -21.43
N PRO A 25 -4.49 -4.49 -21.67
CA PRO A 25 -3.09 -4.66 -21.29
C PRO A 25 -3.04 -4.84 -19.77
N GLN A 26 -2.48 -5.97 -19.33
CA GLN A 26 -2.21 -6.19 -17.91
C GLN A 26 -1.12 -5.20 -17.47
N GLY A 27 -1.39 -4.50 -16.37
CA GLY A 27 -0.47 -3.54 -15.78
C GLY A 27 0.22 -4.10 -14.53
N ASN A 28 1.34 -3.51 -14.17
CA ASN A 28 1.92 -3.70 -12.85
C ASN A 28 1.27 -2.73 -11.87
N LEU A 29 0.93 -3.19 -10.68
CA LEU A 29 0.32 -2.36 -9.65
C LEU A 29 1.21 -2.33 -8.42
N LEU A 30 1.48 -1.12 -7.93
CA LEU A 30 2.15 -0.90 -6.66
C LEU A 30 1.19 -0.18 -5.72
N GLY A 31 1.01 -0.72 -4.53
CA GLY A 31 0.28 -0.07 -3.45
C GLY A 31 1.16 0.05 -2.21
N HIS A 32 1.00 1.14 -1.48
CA HIS A 32 1.65 1.37 -0.19
C HIS A 32 0.62 1.55 0.92
N SER A 33 0.86 0.98 2.11
CA SER A 33 0.02 1.18 3.30
C SER A 33 -1.45 0.85 3.03
N TYR A 34 -2.38 1.78 3.27
CA TYR A 34 -3.79 1.63 2.90
C TYR A 34 -3.99 1.35 1.40
N GLY A 35 -3.24 2.03 0.53
CA GLY A 35 -3.28 1.79 -0.91
C GLY A 35 -2.83 0.38 -1.30
N ALA A 36 -1.98 -0.25 -0.51
CA ALA A 36 -1.60 -1.66 -0.69
C ALA A 36 -2.76 -2.61 -0.35
N GLN A 37 -3.56 -2.30 0.68
CA GLN A 37 -4.77 -3.08 0.97
C GLN A 37 -5.74 -3.03 -0.20
N LEU A 38 -5.98 -1.84 -0.75
CA LEU A 38 -6.84 -1.64 -1.92
C LEU A 38 -6.29 -2.37 -3.14
N ALA A 39 -4.98 -2.25 -3.39
CA ALA A 39 -4.32 -2.92 -4.52
C ALA A 39 -4.43 -4.45 -4.42
N ALA A 40 -4.27 -5.02 -3.21
CA ALA A 40 -4.43 -6.45 -2.98
C ALA A 40 -5.86 -6.92 -3.24
N GLN A 41 -6.87 -6.19 -2.76
CA GLN A 41 -8.28 -6.51 -3.00
C GLN A 41 -8.65 -6.38 -4.48
N LEU A 42 -8.22 -5.30 -5.14
CA LEU A 42 -8.42 -5.10 -6.57
C LEU A 42 -7.83 -6.25 -7.37
N THR A 43 -6.60 -6.66 -7.04
CA THR A 43 -5.91 -7.77 -7.71
C THR A 43 -6.61 -9.11 -7.47
N ALA A 44 -7.15 -9.34 -6.27
CA ALA A 44 -7.89 -10.57 -5.96
C ALA A 44 -9.26 -10.63 -6.68
N MET A 45 -9.94 -9.50 -6.86
CA MET A 45 -11.22 -9.41 -7.57
C MET A 45 -11.07 -9.39 -9.09
N HIS A 46 -9.98 -8.80 -9.59
CA HIS A 46 -9.71 -8.57 -11.00
C HIS A 46 -8.29 -8.99 -11.41
N PRO A 47 -7.91 -10.25 -11.20
CA PRO A 47 -6.56 -10.73 -11.51
C PRO A 47 -6.22 -10.58 -13.00
N GLU A 48 -7.22 -10.55 -13.88
CA GLU A 48 -7.06 -10.34 -15.31
C GLU A 48 -6.47 -8.99 -15.71
N LEU A 49 -6.50 -7.99 -14.81
CA LEU A 49 -5.99 -6.64 -15.05
C LEU A 49 -4.53 -6.45 -14.62
N ILE A 50 -4.00 -7.35 -13.78
CA ILE A 50 -2.75 -7.13 -13.04
C ILE A 50 -1.74 -8.24 -13.38
N ASP A 51 -0.63 -7.87 -14.01
CA ASP A 51 0.48 -8.80 -14.30
C ASP A 51 1.26 -9.12 -13.01
N ARG A 52 1.66 -8.05 -12.29
CA ARG A 52 2.41 -8.17 -11.03
C ARG A 52 1.95 -7.13 -10.01
N LEU A 53 1.91 -7.56 -8.76
CA LEU A 53 1.53 -6.74 -7.63
C LEU A 53 2.72 -6.51 -6.70
N VAL A 54 2.97 -5.26 -6.33
CA VAL A 54 3.90 -4.88 -5.27
C VAL A 54 3.12 -4.25 -4.12
N LEU A 55 3.28 -4.80 -2.93
CA LEU A 55 2.69 -4.31 -1.69
C LEU A 55 3.82 -3.80 -0.79
N SER A 56 3.91 -2.49 -0.59
CA SER A 56 4.91 -1.87 0.27
C SER A 56 4.29 -1.51 1.62
N SER A 57 4.76 -2.14 2.70
CA SER A 57 4.26 -1.90 4.07
C SER A 57 2.74 -1.87 4.13
N PRO A 58 2.05 -2.92 3.64
CA PRO A 58 0.60 -2.92 3.54
C PRO A 58 -0.05 -2.78 4.91
N GLY A 59 -1.14 -2.00 4.98
CA GLY A 59 -1.88 -1.88 6.23
C GLY A 59 -2.65 -3.16 6.58
N ILE A 60 -3.18 -3.21 7.80
CA ILE A 60 -3.91 -4.38 8.34
C ILE A 60 -5.11 -4.73 7.48
N LEU A 61 -5.14 -5.96 6.95
CA LEU A 61 -6.20 -6.46 6.08
C LEU A 61 -7.55 -6.50 6.79
N GLN A 62 -8.55 -5.87 6.18
CA GLN A 62 -9.92 -5.84 6.69
C GLN A 62 -10.83 -6.91 6.04
N PRO A 63 -11.83 -7.43 6.77
CA PRO A 63 -12.04 -7.22 8.21
C PRO A 63 -10.93 -7.90 9.02
N SER A 64 -10.49 -7.27 10.11
CA SER A 64 -9.57 -7.91 11.07
C SER A 64 -10.24 -9.12 11.72
N LEU A 65 -9.50 -10.22 11.87
CA LEU A 65 -10.01 -11.46 12.47
C LEU A 65 -9.74 -11.48 13.97
N TRP A 66 -10.77 -11.72 14.77
CA TRP A 66 -10.71 -11.72 16.22
C TRP A 66 -11.26 -13.03 16.80
N GLU A 67 -10.56 -13.61 17.77
CA GLU A 67 -11.02 -14.79 18.51
C GLU A 67 -10.77 -14.56 20.01
N GLY A 68 -11.79 -14.74 20.84
CA GLY A 68 -11.69 -14.49 22.28
C GLY A 68 -11.25 -13.06 22.63
N GLY A 69 -11.57 -12.07 21.78
CA GLY A 69 -11.17 -10.67 21.96
C GLY A 69 -9.72 -10.37 21.60
N ARG A 70 -8.98 -11.32 21.01
CA ARG A 70 -7.59 -11.13 20.56
C ARG A 70 -7.52 -11.15 19.04
N TRP A 71 -6.64 -10.33 18.49
CA TRP A 71 -6.38 -10.32 17.05
C TRP A 71 -5.62 -11.59 16.67
N ILE A 72 -6.17 -12.39 15.76
CA ILE A 72 -5.69 -13.75 15.49
C ILE A 72 -4.33 -13.75 14.79
N ASN A 73 -4.01 -12.71 14.01
CA ASN A 73 -2.80 -12.72 13.20
C ASN A 73 -1.53 -12.82 14.04
N GLU A 74 -1.45 -12.18 15.20
CA GLU A 74 -0.25 -12.23 16.06
C GLU A 74 0.09 -13.65 16.50
N SER A 75 -0.93 -14.46 16.80
CA SER A 75 -0.72 -15.87 17.15
C SER A 75 -0.53 -16.75 15.92
N LYS A 76 -1.20 -16.44 14.81
CA LYS A 76 -1.11 -17.21 13.56
C LYS A 76 0.23 -17.02 12.85
N TYR A 77 0.79 -15.82 12.88
CA TYR A 77 2.02 -15.43 12.20
C TYR A 77 3.01 -14.80 13.18
N PRO A 78 3.58 -15.59 14.10
CA PRO A 78 4.59 -15.08 15.02
C PRO A 78 5.80 -14.56 14.23
N CYS A 79 6.34 -13.42 14.64
CA CYS A 79 7.55 -12.88 14.03
C CYS A 79 8.73 -13.84 14.25
N PRO A 80 9.43 -14.29 13.20
CA PRO A 80 10.62 -15.11 13.34
C PRO A 80 11.73 -14.36 14.07
N ASP A 81 12.51 -15.06 14.90
CA ASP A 81 13.65 -14.48 15.63
C ASP A 81 14.73 -13.89 14.71
N SER A 82 14.80 -14.34 13.45
CA SER A 82 15.73 -13.82 12.45
C SER A 82 15.38 -12.41 11.98
N LEU A 83 14.12 -11.98 12.11
CA LEU A 83 13.67 -10.64 11.72
C LEU A 83 13.65 -9.75 12.96
N LYS A 84 14.55 -8.77 13.01
CA LYS A 84 14.68 -7.85 14.15
C LYS A 84 13.98 -6.54 13.84
N PHE A 85 12.70 -6.43 14.23
CA PHE A 85 11.99 -5.16 14.21
C PHE A 85 12.48 -4.24 15.33
N VAL A 86 12.52 -2.94 15.06
CA VAL A 86 12.85 -1.90 16.04
C VAL A 86 11.82 -0.80 15.94
N ASP A 87 11.57 -0.09 17.05
CA ASP A 87 10.66 1.05 17.01
C ASP A 87 11.27 2.18 16.17
N ALA A 88 10.42 2.84 15.38
CA ALA A 88 10.82 4.04 14.64
C ALA A 88 11.34 5.13 15.59
N HIS A 89 12.37 5.85 15.16
CA HIS A 89 12.94 6.96 15.91
C HIS A 89 12.04 8.20 15.77
N GLY A 90 10.95 8.29 16.53
CA GLY A 90 10.05 9.45 16.45
C GLY A 90 8.89 9.35 17.42
N PRO A 91 8.07 10.41 17.52
CA PRO A 91 6.82 10.31 18.27
C PRO A 91 5.98 9.17 17.67
N GLN A 92 5.67 8.15 18.48
CA GLN A 92 4.64 7.18 18.12
C GLN A 92 3.32 7.91 17.82
N MET A 93 2.50 7.34 16.95
CA MET A 93 1.16 7.84 16.68
C MET A 93 0.28 7.73 17.94
N ASP A 94 0.32 8.70 18.84
CA ASP A 94 -0.68 8.82 19.92
C ASP A 94 -1.92 9.55 19.37
N GLY A 95 -2.81 8.76 18.76
CA GLY A 95 -3.89 9.18 17.86
C GLY A 95 -4.93 10.20 18.35
N LEU A 96 -4.82 10.76 19.57
CA LEU A 96 -5.72 11.80 20.09
C LEU A 96 -5.01 13.11 20.42
N SER A 97 -3.72 13.11 20.76
CA SER A 97 -3.03 14.33 21.21
C SER A 97 -2.83 15.35 20.08
N PHE A 98 -2.83 14.87 18.84
CA PHE A 98 -2.62 15.69 17.65
C PHE A 98 -3.89 16.37 17.12
N TRP A 99 -5.08 15.94 17.54
CA TRP A 99 -6.32 16.46 16.93
C TRP A 99 -6.81 17.73 17.63
N THR A 100 -7.06 18.78 16.84
CA THR A 100 -7.68 20.00 17.36
C THR A 100 -9.17 19.75 17.63
N MET A 101 -9.74 20.40 18.66
CA MET A 101 -11.19 20.32 18.93
C MET A 101 -12.04 20.68 17.71
N ARG A 102 -11.60 21.68 16.94
CA ARG A 102 -12.25 22.08 15.69
C ARG A 102 -12.13 20.99 14.62
N GLY A 103 -10.96 20.37 14.47
CA GLY A 103 -10.77 19.24 13.57
C GLY A 103 -11.69 18.06 13.93
N MET A 104 -11.73 17.67 15.20
CA MET A 104 -12.63 16.60 15.68
C MET A 104 -14.10 16.92 15.41
N ALA A 105 -14.55 18.13 15.75
CA ALA A 105 -15.92 18.55 15.49
C ALA A 105 -16.24 18.60 13.98
N ALA A 106 -15.30 19.10 13.17
CA ALA A 106 -15.45 19.17 11.72
C ALA A 106 -15.60 17.77 11.11
N MET A 107 -14.79 16.81 11.57
CA MET A 107 -14.89 15.41 11.15
C MET A 107 -16.20 14.76 11.57
N ALA A 108 -16.60 14.91 12.84
CA ALA A 108 -17.82 14.31 13.36
C ALA A 108 -19.06 14.84 12.62
N LEU A 109 -19.16 16.16 12.43
CA LEU A 109 -20.31 16.78 11.76
C LEU A 109 -20.34 16.51 10.26
N SER A 110 -19.18 16.41 9.59
CA SER A 110 -19.16 16.02 8.18
C SER A 110 -19.61 14.58 8.00
N THR A 111 -19.13 13.67 8.86
CA THR A 111 -19.43 12.24 8.79
C THR A 111 -20.88 11.95 9.14
N ALA A 112 -21.44 12.62 10.16
CA ALA A 112 -22.80 12.36 10.63
C ALA A 112 -23.89 13.15 9.89
N PHE A 113 -23.59 14.38 9.44
CA PHE A 113 -24.61 15.31 8.95
C PHE A 113 -24.26 15.96 7.60
N ASN A 114 -23.15 15.56 6.96
CA ASN A 114 -22.62 16.19 5.76
C ASN A 114 -22.42 17.72 5.93
N LEU A 115 -22.07 18.15 7.14
CA LEU A 115 -21.87 19.54 7.50
C LEU A 115 -20.39 19.83 7.67
N LYS A 116 -19.85 20.71 6.82
CA LYS A 116 -18.44 21.13 6.86
C LYS A 116 -18.27 22.37 7.76
N LEU A 117 -17.50 22.25 8.85
CA LEU A 117 -17.11 23.38 9.71
C LEU A 117 -15.87 24.15 9.19
N MET A 118 -15.22 23.65 8.15
CA MET A 118 -14.07 24.27 7.50
C MET A 118 -14.08 23.95 6.02
N SER A 119 -13.43 24.78 5.21
CA SER A 119 -13.28 24.49 3.78
C SER A 119 -12.35 23.30 3.55
N ASP A 120 -12.38 22.71 2.36
CA ASP A 120 -11.45 21.63 2.00
C ASP A 120 -9.99 22.10 2.10
N GLN A 121 -9.69 23.31 1.63
CA GLN A 121 -8.35 23.89 1.74
C GLN A 121 -7.88 24.06 3.20
N GLU A 122 -8.76 24.54 4.09
CA GLU A 122 -8.44 24.69 5.51
C GLU A 122 -8.25 23.34 6.18
N GLY A 123 -9.13 22.38 5.89
CA GLY A 123 -9.02 21.01 6.38
C GLY A 123 -7.74 20.33 5.91
N ASP A 124 -7.39 20.47 4.64
CA ASP A 124 -6.17 19.88 4.07
C ASP A 124 -4.91 20.52 4.66
N GLY A 125 -4.91 21.83 4.89
CA GLY A 125 -3.83 22.51 5.60
C GLY A 125 -3.66 22.03 7.04
N LEU A 126 -4.78 21.80 7.74
CA LEU A 126 -4.75 21.18 9.07
C LEU A 126 -4.19 19.75 9.00
N LEU A 127 -4.68 18.92 8.07
CA LEU A 127 -4.19 17.55 7.89
C LEU A 127 -2.69 17.53 7.61
N ASN A 128 -2.20 18.41 6.73
CA ASN A 128 -0.78 18.52 6.38
C ASN A 128 0.08 18.88 7.58
N THR A 129 -0.40 19.78 8.43
CA THR A 129 0.30 20.17 9.67
C THR A 129 0.38 19.00 10.64
N LEU A 130 -0.71 18.22 10.77
CA LEU A 130 -0.71 17.01 11.59
C LEU A 130 0.19 15.91 10.99
N ALA A 131 0.17 15.78 9.67
CA ALA A 131 0.98 14.83 8.91
C ALA A 131 2.47 14.99 9.13
N SER A 132 2.96 16.23 9.04
CA SER A 132 4.37 16.54 9.28
C SER A 132 4.92 16.10 10.66
N ARG A 133 4.03 15.85 11.63
CA ARG A 133 4.40 15.34 12.95
C ARG A 133 4.49 13.81 12.96
N PHE A 134 3.51 13.13 12.36
CA PHE A 134 3.52 11.66 12.35
C PHE A 134 4.49 11.09 11.31
N THR A 135 4.77 11.78 10.20
CA THR A 135 5.69 11.27 9.16
C THR A 135 7.14 11.20 9.62
N ARG A 136 7.48 11.90 10.70
CA ARG A 136 8.76 11.70 11.41
C ARG A 136 8.92 10.28 11.99
N GLY A 137 7.81 9.64 12.36
CA GLY A 137 7.79 8.26 12.83
C GLY A 137 7.58 7.22 11.72
N MET A 138 7.53 7.65 10.45
CA MET A 138 7.31 6.77 9.30
C MET A 138 8.61 6.32 8.63
N VAL A 139 9.74 6.83 9.07
CA VAL A 139 11.09 6.44 8.63
C VAL A 139 11.87 5.85 9.80
N CYS A 140 12.88 5.06 9.49
CA CYS A 140 13.80 4.57 10.49
C CYS A 140 14.78 5.65 10.92
N ASP A 141 15.37 6.39 9.98
CA ASP A 141 16.28 7.50 10.27
C ASP A 141 15.54 8.85 10.10
N PRO A 142 15.38 9.65 11.18
CA PRO A 142 14.72 10.95 11.11
C PRO A 142 15.37 11.94 10.14
N ALA A 143 16.64 11.73 9.78
CA ALA A 143 17.32 12.55 8.77
C ALA A 143 16.75 12.36 7.35
N HIS A 144 16.04 11.26 7.09
CA HIS A 144 15.43 10.95 5.79
C HIS A 144 13.98 11.44 5.64
N VAL A 145 13.40 12.09 6.66
CA VAL A 145 12.05 12.65 6.57
C VAL A 145 12.00 13.71 5.48
N LEU A 146 11.12 13.52 4.50
CA LEU A 146 10.85 14.52 3.47
C LEU A 146 9.66 15.40 3.86
N PRO A 147 9.55 16.62 3.29
CA PRO A 147 8.39 17.49 3.53
C PRO A 147 7.09 16.85 3.04
N GLU A 148 6.01 17.04 3.79
CA GLU A 148 4.66 16.68 3.32
C GLU A 148 4.27 17.55 2.11
N GLU A 149 3.81 16.88 1.04
CA GLU A 149 3.34 17.54 -0.17
C GLU A 149 1.88 18.03 -0.07
N GLY A 150 1.15 17.60 0.98
CA GLY A 150 -0.24 17.95 1.24
C GLY A 150 -1.24 17.26 0.32
N GLY A 151 -2.50 17.73 0.35
CA GLY A 151 -3.55 17.24 -0.56
C GLY A 151 -4.15 15.87 -0.23
N ALA A 152 -3.88 15.33 0.97
CA ALA A 152 -4.44 14.06 1.41
C ALA A 152 -5.99 14.09 1.61
N GLY A 153 -6.61 15.27 1.59
CA GLY A 153 -8.06 15.43 1.66
C GLY A 153 -8.60 15.14 3.06
N TRP A 154 -8.81 16.16 3.90
CA TRP A 154 -9.28 16.00 5.29
C TRP A 154 -10.54 15.13 5.38
N TYR A 155 -11.59 15.52 4.66
CA TYR A 155 -12.87 14.84 4.72
C TYR A 155 -12.85 13.47 4.05
N ALA A 156 -12.05 13.30 2.99
CA ALA A 156 -11.87 12.02 2.31
C ALA A 156 -11.14 11.03 3.23
N HIS A 157 -10.03 11.46 3.84
CA HIS A 157 -9.26 10.68 4.81
C HIS A 157 -10.12 10.16 5.97
N GLY A 158 -11.01 10.99 6.50
CA GLY A 158 -11.93 10.59 7.56
C GLY A 158 -12.83 9.42 7.19
N TRP A 159 -13.37 9.44 5.98
CA TRP A 159 -14.29 8.40 5.51
C TRP A 159 -13.58 7.10 5.12
N SER A 160 -12.37 7.20 4.56
CA SER A 160 -11.56 6.04 4.17
C SER A 160 -11.12 5.14 5.34
N ASN A 161 -11.19 5.64 6.58
CA ASN A 161 -10.87 4.90 7.80
C ASN A 161 -12.11 4.27 8.49
N TYR A 162 -13.30 4.41 7.91
CA TYR A 162 -14.52 3.78 8.44
C TYR A 162 -14.80 2.46 7.70
N TYR A 163 -14.55 1.35 8.39
CA TYR A 163 -14.85 0.01 7.88
C TYR A 163 -16.21 -0.43 8.43
N GLY A 164 -17.22 -0.50 7.55
CA GLY A 164 -18.53 -1.08 7.86
C GLY A 164 -18.51 -2.61 7.73
N ASP A 165 -19.63 -3.18 7.31
CA ASP A 165 -19.72 -4.60 6.98
C ASP A 165 -18.99 -4.88 5.65
N LEU A 166 -17.71 -5.22 5.75
CA LEU A 166 -16.88 -5.60 4.61
C LEU A 166 -16.95 -7.10 4.37
N TYR A 167 -16.98 -7.49 3.09
CA TYR A 167 -16.73 -8.88 2.70
C TYR A 167 -15.29 -9.27 3.04
N ASP A 168 -15.04 -10.54 3.35
CA ASP A 168 -13.68 -11.04 3.58
C ASP A 168 -12.96 -11.27 2.24
N PRO A 169 -11.87 -10.56 1.92
CA PRO A 169 -11.17 -10.73 0.65
C PRO A 169 -10.22 -11.94 0.64
N ARG A 170 -9.94 -12.53 1.80
CA ARG A 170 -8.98 -13.64 1.95
C ARG A 170 -9.28 -14.85 1.05
N PRO A 171 -10.54 -15.31 0.85
CA PRO A 171 -10.83 -16.42 -0.05
C PRO A 171 -10.46 -16.13 -1.51
N LEU A 172 -10.59 -14.89 -1.98
CA LEU A 172 -10.20 -14.50 -3.34
C LEU A 172 -8.67 -14.44 -3.47
N MET A 173 -7.99 -13.85 -2.47
CA MET A 173 -6.52 -13.78 -2.46
C MET A 173 -5.87 -15.17 -2.54
N ARG A 174 -6.41 -16.16 -1.81
CA ARG A 174 -5.94 -17.57 -1.83
C ARG A 174 -6.04 -18.26 -3.18
N ASN A 175 -6.91 -17.78 -4.07
CA ASN A 175 -7.09 -18.35 -5.40
C ASN A 175 -6.44 -17.49 -6.50
N CYS A 176 -5.82 -16.37 -6.13
CA CYS A 176 -5.20 -15.46 -7.06
C CYS A 176 -3.81 -15.97 -7.50
N GLN A 177 -3.60 -16.03 -8.81
CA GLN A 177 -2.35 -16.51 -9.42
C GLN A 177 -1.34 -15.38 -9.69
N THR A 178 -1.74 -14.12 -9.51
CA THR A 178 -0.86 -12.96 -9.74
C THR A 178 0.40 -13.08 -8.87
N ARG A 179 1.56 -12.79 -9.45
CA ARG A 179 2.81 -12.74 -8.69
C ARG A 179 2.80 -11.52 -7.77
N VAL A 180 3.16 -11.71 -6.51
CA VAL A 180 3.11 -10.65 -5.50
C VAL A 180 4.45 -10.47 -4.81
N LEU A 181 4.94 -9.24 -4.73
CA LEU A 181 6.06 -8.86 -3.86
C LEU A 181 5.50 -8.11 -2.66
N VAL A 182 5.80 -8.57 -1.45
CA VAL A 182 5.45 -7.90 -0.20
C VAL A 182 6.74 -7.39 0.44
N LEU A 183 6.85 -6.07 0.59
CA LEU A 183 7.98 -5.39 1.23
C LEU A 183 7.56 -4.88 2.60
N GLN A 184 8.44 -5.00 3.60
CA GLN A 184 8.23 -4.40 4.92
C GLN A 184 9.53 -3.80 5.44
N GLY A 185 9.46 -2.57 5.96
CA GLY A 185 10.58 -1.95 6.66
C GLY A 185 10.80 -2.53 8.07
N GLN A 186 12.04 -2.52 8.52
CA GLN A 186 12.45 -2.89 9.87
C GLN A 186 11.80 -2.04 10.97
N CYS A 187 11.59 -0.75 10.70
CA CYS A 187 11.11 0.24 11.66
C CYS A 187 9.65 0.62 11.37
N ASP A 188 8.93 -0.29 10.70
CA ASP A 188 7.53 -0.15 10.36
C ASP A 188 6.65 -0.32 11.61
N TYR A 189 5.68 0.58 11.80
CA TYR A 189 4.73 0.51 12.91
C TYR A 189 3.64 -0.56 12.67
N ILE A 190 3.47 -1.03 11.42
CA ILE A 190 2.58 -2.13 11.11
C ILE A 190 3.21 -3.44 11.60
N PRO A 191 2.52 -4.24 12.42
CA PRO A 191 3.05 -5.51 12.91
C PRO A 191 3.39 -6.48 11.77
N TYR A 192 4.48 -7.24 11.93
CA TYR A 192 4.86 -8.32 11.00
C TYR A 192 3.67 -9.20 10.61
N ALA A 193 2.86 -9.60 11.58
CA ALA A 193 1.72 -10.50 11.38
C ALA A 193 0.64 -9.93 10.44
N ALA A 194 0.50 -8.60 10.35
CA ALA A 194 -0.41 -7.96 9.41
C ALA A 194 0.16 -8.04 7.98
N THR A 195 1.43 -7.70 7.82
CA THR A 195 2.07 -7.67 6.51
C THR A 195 2.28 -9.08 5.94
N TYR A 196 2.73 -10.02 6.79
CA TYR A 196 3.00 -11.39 6.38
C TYR A 196 1.72 -12.14 6.01
N GLU A 197 0.55 -11.75 6.54
CA GLU A 197 -0.73 -12.31 6.09
C GLU A 197 -0.92 -12.19 4.58
N TYR A 198 -0.54 -11.07 3.96
CA TYR A 198 -0.61 -10.93 2.50
C TYR A 198 0.30 -11.93 1.79
N ALA A 199 1.53 -12.12 2.29
CA ALA A 199 2.45 -13.08 1.72
C ALA A 199 1.92 -14.52 1.85
N ASP A 200 1.33 -14.88 2.99
CA ASP A 200 0.73 -16.21 3.18
C ASP A 200 -0.50 -16.45 2.30
N LEU A 201 -1.32 -15.41 2.06
CA LEU A 201 -2.57 -15.54 1.31
C LEU A 201 -2.35 -15.69 -0.20
N PHE A 202 -1.43 -14.94 -0.80
CA PHE A 202 -1.19 -15.03 -2.25
C PHE A 202 -0.28 -16.22 -2.57
N LEU A 203 -0.71 -17.07 -3.51
CA LEU A 203 0.00 -18.32 -3.85
C LEU A 203 1.42 -18.08 -4.41
N ASN A 204 1.57 -17.03 -5.21
CA ASN A 204 2.83 -16.69 -5.90
C ASN A 204 3.46 -15.44 -5.27
N SER A 205 3.61 -15.44 -3.95
CA SER A 205 4.14 -14.29 -3.22
C SER A 205 5.61 -14.44 -2.82
N ARG A 206 6.28 -13.30 -2.62
CA ARG A 206 7.58 -13.21 -1.95
C ARG A 206 7.53 -12.11 -0.91
N TYR A 207 7.87 -12.43 0.34
CA TYR A 207 8.08 -11.45 1.40
C TYR A 207 9.54 -11.02 1.46
N VAL A 208 9.79 -9.71 1.59
CA VAL A 208 11.13 -9.13 1.76
C VAL A 208 11.11 -8.13 2.90
N PHE A 209 11.96 -8.40 3.89
CA PHE A 209 12.25 -7.49 4.99
C PHE A 209 13.40 -6.56 4.62
N ILE A 210 13.25 -5.26 4.90
CA ILE A 210 14.24 -4.24 4.55
C ILE A 210 14.80 -3.61 5.83
N GLU A 211 16.03 -4.02 6.17
CA GLU A 211 16.79 -3.47 7.29
C GLU A 211 17.05 -1.96 7.14
N GLY A 212 16.89 -1.24 8.24
CA GLY A 212 17.09 0.21 8.33
C GLY A 212 16.06 1.05 7.56
N ALA A 213 14.92 0.48 7.17
CA ALA A 213 13.81 1.22 6.56
C ALA A 213 12.59 1.28 7.49
N GLY A 214 11.90 2.41 7.52
CA GLY A 214 10.61 2.56 8.20
C GLY A 214 9.43 2.14 7.34
N HIS A 215 8.25 2.66 7.69
CA HIS A 215 7.02 2.47 6.92
C HIS A 215 7.15 2.98 5.47
N ILE A 216 7.77 4.17 5.28
CA ILE A 216 8.03 4.76 3.97
C ILE A 216 9.41 4.31 3.49
N ILE A 217 9.48 3.09 2.97
CA ILE A 217 10.75 2.42 2.63
C ILE A 217 11.61 3.25 1.66
N TRP A 218 11.00 3.92 0.68
CA TRP A 218 11.73 4.69 -0.33
C TRP A 218 12.32 6.00 0.19
N TRP A 219 11.99 6.45 1.40
CA TRP A 219 12.67 7.57 2.03
C TRP A 219 13.99 7.12 2.67
N ASP A 220 13.98 5.98 3.37
CA ASP A 220 15.20 5.46 4.02
C ASP A 220 16.15 4.73 3.07
N LYS A 221 15.60 3.94 2.15
CA LYS A 221 16.35 3.00 1.29
C LYS A 221 15.89 3.09 -0.17
N PRO A 222 15.95 4.26 -0.83
CA PRO A 222 15.43 4.44 -2.18
C PRO A 222 16.03 3.47 -3.21
N GLU A 223 17.36 3.26 -3.18
CA GLU A 223 18.04 2.38 -4.14
C GLU A 223 17.62 0.92 -3.95
N LEU A 224 17.56 0.46 -2.70
CA LEU A 224 17.17 -0.92 -2.39
C LEU A 224 15.69 -1.15 -2.71
N PHE A 225 14.81 -0.18 -2.42
CA PHE A 225 13.40 -0.24 -2.79
C PHE A 225 13.22 -0.42 -4.29
N LEU A 226 13.86 0.44 -5.09
CA LEU A 226 13.83 0.36 -6.55
C LEU A 226 14.47 -0.93 -7.08
N GLN A 227 15.54 -1.42 -6.45
CA GLN A 227 16.19 -2.68 -6.81
C GLN A 227 15.27 -3.87 -6.60
N GLN A 228 14.58 -3.96 -5.44
CA GLN A 228 13.65 -5.06 -5.16
C GLN A 228 12.48 -5.07 -6.15
N ILE A 229 11.92 -3.90 -6.45
CA ILE A 229 10.82 -3.75 -7.40
C ILE A 229 11.28 -4.10 -8.81
N SER A 230 12.36 -3.48 -9.29
CA SER A 230 12.84 -3.69 -10.67
C SER A 230 13.27 -5.13 -10.90
N GLY A 231 13.93 -5.74 -9.92
CA GLY A 231 14.29 -7.16 -9.94
C GLY A 231 13.05 -8.04 -10.06
N PHE A 232 12.05 -7.81 -9.21
CA PHE A 232 10.79 -8.54 -9.23
C PHE A 232 10.02 -8.38 -10.55
N LEU A 233 9.94 -7.16 -11.09
CA LEU A 233 9.26 -6.90 -12.37
C LEU A 233 10.01 -7.50 -13.56
N GLY A 234 11.34 -7.66 -13.45
CA GLY A 234 12.19 -8.25 -14.49
C GLY A 234 12.27 -9.77 -14.50
N GLU A 235 11.73 -10.47 -13.49
CA GLU A 235 11.73 -11.93 -13.43
C GLU A 235 10.88 -12.53 -14.56
N THR A 236 11.50 -13.23 -15.51
CA THR A 236 10.75 -14.05 -16.47
C THR A 236 10.17 -15.28 -15.77
N GLU A 237 9.00 -15.76 -16.22
CA GLU A 237 8.45 -17.03 -15.75
C GLU A 237 9.52 -18.13 -15.85
N GLN A 238 9.84 -18.78 -14.73
CA GLN A 238 10.62 -20.01 -14.79
C GLN A 238 9.71 -21.08 -15.44
N PRO A 239 10.20 -21.81 -16.46
CA PRO A 239 9.42 -22.83 -17.15
C PRO A 239 9.03 -24.00 -16.25
#